data_AF-A0A971T538-F1
#
_entry.id   AF-A0A971T538-F1
#
_cell.length_a   1.000
_cell.length_b   1.000
_cell.length_c   1.000
_cell.angle_alpha   90.00
_cell.angle_beta   90.00
_cell.angle_gamma   90.00
#
_symmetry.space_group_name_H-M   'P 1'
#
loop_
_entity.id
_entity.type
_entity.pdbx_description
1 polymer ?
#
loop_
_entity_poly.entity_id
_entity_poly.type
_entity_poly.pdbx_seq_one_letter_code
_entity_poly.pdbx_strand_id
1 'polypeptide(L)'
;GALGHGLGFASGIALAGKMNKHDYQVYVLIGDGECQEGSVWETALFAASNKLDNLNVILDYNKLQAMDRLDNIVKMEPFKDKWKAFGWEVEEVEGHDIPSLIAVLTKKFHTNNSPRITIAHTVKGKGISFMEGVPIWHNRLPNEIEMQIALKELDMSMQELVD
;
A
#
# COMPACT_ATOMS: atom_id res chain seq x y z
N GLY A 1 6.24 -8.85 -7.75
CA GLY A 1 5.37 -9.35 -8.84
C GLY A 1 5.47 -8.40 -10.02
N ALA A 2 4.56 -8.48 -10.98
CA ALA A 2 4.42 -7.46 -12.02
C ALA A 2 3.63 -6.26 -11.45
N LEU A 3 4.31 -5.14 -11.23
CA LEU A 3 3.70 -3.93 -10.68
C LEU A 3 2.50 -3.47 -11.53
N GLY A 4 1.51 -2.85 -10.89
CA GLY A 4 0.32 -2.27 -11.51
C GLY A 4 -0.81 -3.28 -11.79
N HIS A 5 -0.53 -4.59 -11.71
CA HIS A 5 -1.54 -5.62 -12.00
C HIS A 5 -2.36 -6.03 -10.77
N GLY A 6 -1.82 -5.85 -9.56
CA GLY A 6 -2.48 -6.29 -8.32
C GLY A 6 -3.82 -5.60 -8.09
N LEU A 7 -3.87 -4.29 -8.30
CA LEU A 7 -5.10 -3.50 -8.17
C LEU A 7 -6.16 -3.91 -9.19
N GLY A 8 -5.76 -4.18 -10.44
CA GLY A 8 -6.64 -4.67 -11.50
C GLY A 8 -7.29 -6.00 -11.14
N PHE A 9 -6.48 -6.95 -10.67
CA PHE A 9 -6.96 -8.26 -10.21
C PHE A 9 -7.93 -8.13 -9.03
N ALA A 10 -7.58 -7.33 -8.01
CA ALA A 10 -8.43 -7.06 -6.86
C ALA A 10 -9.76 -6.42 -7.26
N SER A 11 -9.75 -5.49 -8.22
CA SER A 11 -10.98 -4.86 -8.73
C SER A 11 -11.90 -5.85 -9.44
N GLY A 12 -11.35 -6.83 -10.15
CA GLY A 12 -12.11 -7.94 -10.74
C GLY A 12 -12.79 -8.80 -9.67
N ILE A 13 -12.08 -9.14 -8.59
CA ILE A 13 -12.64 -9.87 -7.44
C ILE A 13 -13.76 -9.05 -6.79
N ALA A 14 -13.53 -7.76 -6.54
CA ALA A 14 -14.52 -6.88 -5.92
C ALA A 14 -15.80 -6.78 -6.76
N LEU A 15 -15.67 -6.63 -8.08
CA LEU A 15 -16.80 -6.63 -9.00
C LEU A 15 -17.58 -7.95 -8.96
N ALA A 16 -16.88 -9.09 -9.02
CA ALA A 16 -17.51 -10.41 -8.94
C ALA A 16 -18.26 -10.59 -7.61
N GLY A 17 -17.68 -10.14 -6.49
CA GLY A 17 -18.33 -10.12 -5.18
C GLY A 17 -19.66 -9.37 -5.19
N LYS A 18 -19.70 -8.16 -5.77
CA LYS A 18 -20.94 -7.37 -5.89
C LYS A 18 -21.97 -8.04 -6.80
N MET A 19 -21.55 -8.55 -7.96
CA MET A 19 -22.45 -9.25 -8.90
C MET A 19 -23.13 -10.47 -8.26
N ASN A 20 -22.38 -11.19 -7.42
CA ASN A 20 -22.86 -12.38 -6.73
C ASN A 20 -23.50 -12.08 -5.36
N LYS A 21 -23.63 -10.79 -4.98
CA LYS A 21 -24.19 -10.34 -3.69
C LYS A 21 -23.46 -10.93 -2.47
N HIS A 22 -22.15 -11.08 -2.56
CA HIS A 22 -21.31 -11.41 -1.40
C HIS A 22 -21.06 -10.16 -0.55
N ASP A 23 -20.84 -10.38 0.75
CA ASP A 23 -20.64 -9.34 1.77
C ASP A 23 -19.16 -9.15 2.16
N TYR A 24 -18.24 -9.89 1.53
CA TYR A 24 -16.81 -9.75 1.78
C TYR A 24 -16.24 -8.43 1.26
N GLN A 25 -15.11 -8.05 1.84
CA GLN A 25 -14.31 -6.90 1.46
C GLN A 25 -13.02 -7.38 0.80
N VAL A 26 -12.59 -6.68 -0.25
CA VAL A 26 -11.33 -6.95 -0.94
C VAL A 26 -10.31 -5.91 -0.51
N TYR A 27 -9.17 -6.38 -0.02
CA TYR A 27 -8.03 -5.53 0.34
C TYR A 27 -6.87 -5.76 -0.62
N VAL A 28 -6.20 -4.68 -1.01
CA VAL A 28 -4.97 -4.74 -1.82
C VAL A 28 -3.97 -3.70 -1.32
N LEU A 29 -2.73 -4.13 -1.14
CA LEU A 29 -1.59 -3.27 -0.83
C LEU A 29 -0.87 -2.93 -2.13
N ILE A 30 -0.59 -1.64 -2.36
CA ILE A 30 0.18 -1.15 -3.50
C ILE A 30 1.30 -0.24 -3.02
N GLY A 31 2.35 -0.11 -3.82
CA GLY A 31 3.46 0.83 -3.57
C GLY A 31 3.24 2.20 -4.20
N ASP A 32 3.89 3.23 -3.68
CA ASP A 32 3.92 4.57 -4.28
C ASP A 32 4.64 4.64 -5.63
N GLY A 33 5.73 3.87 -5.79
CA GLY A 33 6.37 3.67 -7.09
C GLY A 33 5.51 2.85 -8.05
N GLU A 34 4.72 1.91 -7.55
CA GLU A 34 3.78 1.14 -8.37
C GLU A 34 2.72 2.03 -9.01
N CYS A 35 2.31 3.12 -8.35
CA CYS A 35 1.37 4.09 -8.93
C CYS A 35 1.91 4.82 -10.16
N GLN A 36 3.19 4.67 -10.54
CA GLN A 36 3.70 5.18 -11.82
C GLN A 36 3.21 4.36 -13.02
N GLU A 37 2.73 3.13 -12.79
CA GLU A 37 2.15 2.29 -13.83
C GLU A 37 0.77 2.83 -14.25
N GLY A 38 0.58 3.00 -15.56
CA GLY A 38 -0.69 3.51 -16.12
C GLY A 38 -1.89 2.64 -15.77
N SER A 39 -1.70 1.33 -15.64
CA SER A 39 -2.72 0.35 -15.29
C SER A 39 -3.36 0.60 -13.91
N VAL A 40 -2.63 1.23 -12.97
CA VAL A 40 -3.20 1.65 -11.67
C VAL A 40 -4.30 2.68 -11.88
N TRP A 41 -4.07 3.67 -12.74
CA TRP A 41 -5.01 4.76 -13.01
C TRP A 41 -6.19 4.31 -13.87
N GLU A 42 -5.95 3.44 -14.86
CA GLU A 42 -7.02 2.78 -15.61
C GLU A 42 -7.95 2.01 -14.66
N THR A 43 -7.37 1.26 -13.72
CA THR A 43 -8.14 0.53 -12.73
C THR A 43 -8.86 1.45 -11.75
N ALA A 44 -8.24 2.57 -11.34
CA ALA A 44 -8.88 3.56 -10.47
C ALA A 44 -10.16 4.14 -11.09
N LEU A 45 -10.14 4.44 -12.40
CA LEU A 45 -11.34 4.88 -13.15
C LEU A 45 -12.39 3.78 -13.20
N PHE A 46 -11.96 2.54 -13.47
CA PHE A 46 -12.85 1.39 -13.56
C PHE A 46 -13.58 1.12 -12.25
N ALA A 47 -12.87 1.10 -11.12
CA ALA A 47 -13.42 0.78 -9.82
C ALA A 47 -14.46 1.82 -9.36
N ALA A 48 -14.18 3.11 -9.57
CA ALA A 48 -15.12 4.18 -9.26
C ALA A 48 -16.37 4.12 -10.16
N SER A 49 -16.18 3.91 -11.47
CA SER A 49 -17.30 3.78 -12.42
C SER A 49 -18.23 2.60 -12.09
N ASN A 50 -17.66 1.50 -11.59
CA ASN A 50 -18.40 0.32 -11.17
C ASN A 50 -18.83 0.35 -9.70
N LYS A 51 -18.62 1.46 -9.01
CA LYS A 51 -19.07 1.67 -7.63
C LYS A 51 -18.56 0.60 -6.68
N LEU A 52 -17.29 0.23 -6.77
CA LEU A 52 -16.69 -0.87 -6.00
C LEU A 52 -16.41 -0.46 -4.54
N ASP A 53 -17.46 -0.17 -3.78
CA ASP A 53 -17.41 0.17 -2.34
C ASP A 53 -16.95 -0.98 -1.41
N ASN A 54 -16.77 -2.18 -1.95
CA ASN A 54 -16.15 -3.32 -1.28
C ASN A 54 -14.65 -3.46 -1.58
N LEU A 55 -14.05 -2.53 -2.34
CA LEU A 55 -12.61 -2.49 -2.65
C LEU A 55 -11.90 -1.47 -1.76
N ASN A 56 -10.90 -1.95 -1.03
CA ASN A 56 -10.08 -1.18 -0.10
C ASN A 56 -8.62 -1.27 -0.50
N VAL A 57 -8.03 -0.14 -0.87
CA VAL A 57 -6.62 -0.04 -1.26
C VAL A 57 -5.82 0.55 -0.10
N ILE A 58 -4.67 -0.04 0.18
CA ILE A 58 -3.67 0.52 1.09
C ILE A 58 -2.49 0.92 0.23
N LEU A 59 -2.13 2.19 0.24
CA LEU A 59 -0.92 2.70 -0.41
C LEU A 59 0.19 2.79 0.63
N ASP A 60 1.23 1.96 0.47
CA ASP A 60 2.48 2.08 1.23
C ASP A 60 3.26 3.28 0.71
N TYR A 61 3.10 4.43 1.36
CA TYR A 61 3.70 5.69 0.94
C TYR A 61 5.03 5.98 1.66
N ASN A 62 6.03 5.16 1.34
CA ASN A 62 7.37 5.19 1.92
C ASN A 62 8.36 6.15 1.22
N LYS A 63 7.98 6.74 0.09
CA LYS A 63 8.69 7.78 -0.69
C LYS A 63 9.98 7.28 -1.37
N LEU A 64 10.19 5.96 -1.44
CA LEU A 64 11.43 5.34 -1.90
C LEU A 64 11.21 4.16 -2.86
N GLN A 65 11.88 4.21 -4.00
CA GLN A 65 11.93 3.10 -4.95
C GLN A 65 13.24 2.32 -4.84
N ALA A 66 13.54 1.51 -5.86
CA ALA A 66 14.76 0.71 -5.95
C ALA A 66 16.03 1.57 -6.01
N MET A 67 15.99 2.65 -6.82
CA MET A 67 17.19 3.42 -7.15
C MET A 67 17.30 4.70 -6.34
N ASP A 68 16.18 5.37 -6.07
CA ASP A 68 16.16 6.68 -5.42
C ASP A 68 14.76 6.99 -4.84
N ARG A 69 14.61 8.18 -4.29
CA ARG A 69 13.36 8.80 -3.88
C ARG A 69 12.38 8.91 -5.05
N LEU A 70 11.10 8.70 -4.74
CA LEU A 70 9.99 8.77 -5.69
C LEU A 70 10.05 10.04 -6.56
N ASP A 71 10.23 11.20 -5.91
CA ASP A 71 10.24 12.52 -6.56
C ASP A 71 11.41 12.75 -7.51
N ASN A 72 12.53 12.04 -7.32
CA ASN A 72 13.69 12.10 -8.22
C ASN A 72 13.51 11.24 -9.48
N ILE A 73 12.59 10.27 -9.43
CA ILE A 73 12.32 9.33 -10.53
C ILE A 73 11.14 9.85 -11.35
N VAL A 74 9.92 9.78 -10.80
CA VAL A 74 8.72 10.41 -11.38
C VAL A 74 7.84 10.89 -10.23
N LYS A 75 7.67 12.21 -10.17
CA LYS A 75 6.88 12.87 -9.13
C LYS A 75 5.39 12.52 -9.27
N MET A 76 4.83 11.92 -8.21
CA MET A 76 3.43 11.50 -8.16
C MET A 76 2.53 12.39 -7.30
N GLU A 77 3.09 13.25 -6.45
CA GLU A 77 2.30 14.16 -5.62
C GLU A 77 1.51 15.19 -6.45
N PRO A 78 0.35 15.69 -5.97
CA PRO A 78 -0.37 15.25 -4.77
C PRO A 78 -1.10 13.90 -5.00
N PHE A 79 -0.85 12.88 -4.16
CA PHE A 79 -1.54 11.58 -4.25
C PHE A 79 -3.02 11.71 -3.89
N LYS A 80 -3.31 12.38 -2.77
CA LYS A 80 -4.68 12.57 -2.27
C LYS A 80 -5.60 13.14 -3.34
N ASP A 81 -5.16 14.19 -4.02
CA ASP A 81 -5.99 14.89 -5.00
C ASP A 81 -6.16 14.07 -6.27
N LYS A 82 -5.14 13.30 -6.69
CA LYS A 82 -5.27 12.38 -7.82
C LYS A 82 -6.33 11.32 -7.56
N TRP A 83 -6.27 10.63 -6.42
CA TRP A 83 -7.27 9.61 -6.09
C TRP A 83 -8.67 10.20 -5.93
N LYS A 84 -8.81 11.35 -5.27
CA LYS A 84 -10.09 12.08 -5.17
C LYS A 84 -10.66 12.44 -6.53
N ALA A 85 -9.83 12.92 -7.46
CA ALA A 85 -10.27 13.27 -8.81
C ALA A 85 -10.85 12.07 -9.58
N PHE A 86 -10.47 10.84 -9.20
CA PHE A 86 -10.97 9.60 -9.79
C PHE A 86 -12.21 9.05 -9.05
N GLY A 87 -12.76 9.78 -8.07
CA GLY A 87 -14.00 9.42 -7.37
C GLY A 87 -13.82 8.50 -6.15
N TRP A 88 -12.61 8.43 -5.60
CA TRP A 88 -12.28 7.59 -4.45
C TRP A 88 -12.49 8.31 -3.12
N GLU A 89 -12.89 7.55 -2.09
CA GLU A 89 -12.74 7.98 -0.69
C GLU A 89 -11.26 7.87 -0.31
N VAL A 90 -10.67 8.97 0.15
CA VAL A 90 -9.24 9.03 0.48
C VAL A 90 -9.03 9.39 1.95
N GLU A 91 -8.35 8.51 2.68
CA GLU A 91 -7.88 8.74 4.03
C GLU A 91 -6.34 8.70 4.06
N GLU A 92 -5.74 9.46 4.96
CA GLU A 92 -4.29 9.46 5.18
C GLU A 92 -4.02 9.11 6.64
N VAL A 93 -2.98 8.33 6.89
CA VAL A 93 -2.67 7.82 8.22
C VAL A 93 -1.16 7.67 8.42
N GLU A 94 -0.70 7.77 9.65
CA GLU A 94 0.65 7.34 10.02
C GLU A 94 0.72 5.81 9.97
N GLY A 95 1.51 5.27 9.05
CA GLY A 95 1.55 3.84 8.73
C GLY A 95 2.26 2.97 9.77
N HIS A 96 2.93 3.58 10.76
CA HIS A 96 3.54 2.86 11.88
C HIS A 96 2.74 2.95 13.17
N ASP A 97 1.60 3.66 13.16
CA ASP A 97 0.68 3.70 14.29
C ASP A 97 -0.44 2.68 14.08
N ILE A 98 -0.25 1.48 14.65
CA ILE A 98 -1.20 0.36 14.55
C ILE A 98 -2.62 0.77 14.99
N PRO A 99 -2.83 1.49 16.12
CA PRO A 99 -4.16 1.97 16.49
C PRO A 99 -4.83 2.84 15.41
N SER A 100 -4.11 3.79 14.81
CA SER A 100 -4.66 4.61 13.72
C SER A 100 -4.96 3.81 12.46
N LEU A 101 -4.09 2.86 12.10
CA LEU A 101 -4.35 1.94 10.98
C LEU A 101 -5.63 1.13 11.20
N ILE A 102 -5.78 0.53 12.39
CA ILE A 102 -6.99 -0.22 12.76
C ILE A 102 -8.21 0.69 12.67
N ALA A 103 -8.14 1.91 13.22
CA ALA A 103 -9.25 2.84 13.20
C ALA A 103 -9.72 3.20 11.77
N VAL A 104 -8.78 3.42 10.84
CA VAL A 104 -9.08 3.75 9.44
C VAL A 104 -9.58 2.53 8.66
N LEU A 105 -8.90 1.39 8.79
CA LEU A 105 -9.23 0.18 8.02
C LEU A 105 -10.52 -0.50 8.51
N THR A 106 -10.90 -0.33 9.78
CA THR A 106 -12.15 -0.87 10.34
C THR A 106 -13.31 0.12 10.29
N LYS A 107 -13.07 1.36 9.87
CA LYS A 107 -14.12 2.37 9.73
C LYS A 107 -15.20 1.84 8.79
N LYS A 108 -16.44 1.83 9.29
CA LYS A 108 -17.60 1.30 8.57
C LYS A 108 -17.59 1.78 7.12
N PHE A 109 -17.77 0.83 6.21
CA PHE A 109 -17.88 1.11 4.78
C PHE A 109 -19.04 2.06 4.57
N HIS A 110 -18.73 3.27 4.14
CA HIS A 110 -19.78 4.21 3.77
C HIS A 110 -20.43 3.67 2.50
N THR A 111 -21.75 3.56 2.49
CA THR A 111 -22.54 3.12 1.32
C THR A 111 -22.63 4.21 0.26
N ASN A 112 -21.56 4.99 0.08
CA ASN A 112 -21.47 6.06 -0.90
C ASN A 112 -21.21 5.52 -2.31
N ASN A 113 -21.14 4.20 -2.48
CA ASN A 113 -20.87 3.56 -3.76
C ASN A 113 -19.50 3.96 -4.34
N SER A 114 -18.52 4.25 -3.48
CA SER A 114 -17.17 4.66 -3.86
C SER A 114 -16.13 3.70 -3.27
N PRO A 115 -15.12 3.30 -4.05
CA PRO A 115 -13.97 2.56 -3.52
C PRO A 115 -13.14 3.44 -2.59
N ARG A 116 -12.38 2.82 -1.68
CA ARG A 116 -11.56 3.53 -0.67
C ARG A 116 -10.07 3.29 -0.88
N ILE A 117 -9.29 4.33 -0.69
CA ILE A 117 -7.83 4.23 -0.53
C ILE A 117 -7.37 4.88 0.78
N THR A 118 -6.54 4.15 1.51
CA THR A 118 -5.81 4.63 2.68
C THR A 118 -4.36 4.84 2.29
N ILE A 119 -3.90 6.09 2.34
CA ILE A 119 -2.49 6.45 2.12
C ILE A 119 -1.78 6.33 3.46
N ALA A 120 -1.02 5.26 3.64
CA ALA A 120 -0.24 5.01 4.84
C ALA A 120 1.16 5.63 4.67
N HIS A 121 1.44 6.69 5.43
CA HIS A 121 2.78 7.29 5.45
C HIS A 121 3.72 6.41 6.24
N THR A 122 4.69 5.82 5.56
CA THR A 122 5.60 4.83 6.14
C THR A 122 7.06 5.22 5.93
N VAL A 123 7.96 4.40 6.48
CA VAL A 123 9.41 4.52 6.39
C VAL A 123 9.89 3.15 5.92
N LYS A 124 10.51 3.11 4.73
CA LYS A 124 11.03 1.86 4.18
C LYS A 124 12.16 1.36 5.07
N GLY A 125 12.10 0.10 5.50
CA GLY A 125 13.05 -0.48 6.44
C GLY A 125 12.84 -0.06 7.90
N LYS A 126 11.63 0.40 8.28
CA LYS A 126 11.30 0.80 9.65
C LYS A 126 11.74 -0.24 10.67
N GLY A 127 12.36 0.23 11.75
CA GLY A 127 12.81 -0.58 12.88
C GLY A 127 14.26 -1.05 12.77
N ILE A 128 14.90 -0.90 11.61
CA ILE A 128 16.30 -1.29 11.40
C ILE A 128 17.13 -0.06 11.00
N SER A 129 18.04 0.35 11.87
CA SER A 129 18.75 1.64 11.83
C SER A 129 19.50 1.90 10.52
N PHE A 130 20.12 0.86 9.96
CA PHE A 130 20.89 0.96 8.72
C PHE A 130 20.05 0.77 7.45
N MET A 131 18.78 0.35 7.57
CA MET A 131 17.85 0.17 6.45
C MET A 131 16.86 1.33 6.31
N GLU A 132 16.50 2.01 7.41
CA GLU A 132 15.52 3.09 7.41
C GLU A 132 15.86 4.19 6.40
N GLY A 133 15.03 4.30 5.36
CA GLY A 133 15.16 5.36 4.37
C GLY A 133 16.27 5.17 3.34
N VAL A 134 16.86 3.99 3.22
CA VAL A 134 18.06 3.75 2.40
C VAL A 134 17.73 2.88 1.16
N PRO A 135 17.82 3.40 -0.08
CA PRO A 135 17.39 2.71 -1.30
C PRO A 135 18.03 1.34 -1.56
N ILE A 136 19.31 1.17 -1.21
CA ILE A 136 20.06 -0.08 -1.47
C ILE A 136 19.38 -1.31 -0.83
N TRP A 137 18.63 -1.11 0.24
CA TRP A 137 17.91 -2.16 0.97
C TRP A 137 16.58 -2.56 0.34
N HIS A 138 16.22 -2.00 -0.81
CA HIS A 138 15.04 -2.44 -1.54
C HIS A 138 15.14 -3.90 -2.00
N ASN A 139 16.33 -4.34 -2.43
CA ASN A 139 16.56 -5.67 -2.99
C ASN A 139 17.82 -6.37 -2.44
N ARG A 140 18.60 -5.72 -1.58
CA ARG A 140 19.82 -6.31 -1.01
C ARG A 140 19.50 -7.12 0.24
N LEU A 141 20.09 -8.30 0.35
CA LEU A 141 20.04 -9.09 1.56
C LEU A 141 21.06 -8.58 2.59
N PRO A 142 20.73 -8.59 3.90
CA PRO A 142 21.70 -8.31 4.95
C PRO A 142 22.73 -9.45 5.01
N ASN A 143 23.98 -9.10 5.28
CA ASN A 143 25.01 -10.10 5.60
C ASN A 143 24.84 -10.60 7.05
N GLU A 144 25.68 -11.55 7.47
CA GLU A 144 25.59 -12.15 8.81
C GLU A 144 25.66 -11.11 9.95
N ILE A 145 26.53 -10.11 9.84
CA ILE A 145 26.69 -9.06 10.87
C ILE A 145 25.45 -8.17 10.92
N GLU A 146 24.96 -7.75 9.76
CA GLU A 146 23.78 -6.89 9.62
C GLU A 146 22.51 -7.60 10.09
N MET A 147 22.41 -8.91 9.85
CA MET A 147 21.30 -9.73 10.34
C MET A 147 21.25 -9.73 11.87
N GLN A 148 22.39 -9.90 12.55
CA GLN A 148 22.45 -9.85 14.00
C GLN A 148 22.03 -8.48 14.56
N ILE A 149 22.43 -7.40 13.89
CA ILE A 149 22.01 -6.05 14.26
C ILE A 149 20.50 -5.88 14.09
N ALA A 150 19.96 -6.26 12.93
CA ALA A 150 18.53 -6.14 12.63
C ALA A 150 17.66 -6.92 13.63
N LEU A 151 18.02 -8.17 13.94
CA LEU A 151 17.32 -8.99 14.93
C LEU A 151 17.30 -8.35 16.31
N LYS A 152 18.45 -7.83 16.76
CA LYS A 152 18.55 -7.15 18.04
C LYS A 152 17.70 -5.89 18.08
N GLU A 153 17.68 -5.11 17.00
CA GLU A 153 16.89 -3.87 16.92
C GLU A 153 15.38 -4.13 16.86
N LEU A 154 14.97 -5.26 16.29
CA LEU A 154 13.57 -5.70 16.24
C LEU A 154 13.12 -6.46 17.49
N ASP A 155 14.01 -6.72 18.45
CA ASP A 155 13.77 -7.60 19.60
C ASP A 155 13.28 -9.00 19.17
N MET A 156 13.91 -9.54 18.12
CA MET A 156 13.57 -10.83 17.52
C MET A 156 14.74 -11.81 17.58
N SER A 157 14.42 -13.09 17.59
CA SER A 157 15.35 -14.21 17.49
C SER A 157 15.38 -14.80 16.07
N MET A 158 16.45 -15.54 15.74
CA MET A 158 16.53 -16.28 14.48
C MET A 158 15.41 -17.33 14.32
N GLN A 159 14.92 -17.89 15.42
CA GLN A 159 13.87 -18.93 15.38
C GLN A 159 12.55 -18.34 14.88
N GLU A 160 12.22 -17.12 15.32
CA GLU A 160 10.99 -16.40 14.93
C GLU A 160 10.98 -15.95 13.46
N LEU A 161 12.10 -16.03 12.73
CA LEU A 161 12.16 -15.76 11.29
C LEU A 161 11.80 -16.97 10.42
N VAL A 162 11.84 -18.18 10.98
CA VAL A 162 11.72 -19.45 10.22
C VAL A 162 10.35 -20.11 10.44
N ASP A 163 9.62 -19.69 11.47
CA ASP A 163 8.26 -20.14 11.82
C ASP A 163 7.18 -19.22 11.19
#